data_AF-A0A9Q4QRY3-F1
#
_entry.id   AF-A0A9Q4QRY3-F1
#
_cell.length_a   1.000
_cell.length_b   1.000
_cell.length_c   1.000
_cell.angle_alpha   90.00
_cell.angle_beta   90.00
_cell.angle_gamma   90.00
#
_symmetry.space_group_name_H-M   'P 1'
#
loop_
_entity.id
_entity.type
_entity.pdbx_description
1 polymer ?
#
loop_
_entity_poly.entity_id
_entity_poly.type
_entity_poly.pdbx_seq_one_letter_code
_entity_poly.pdbx_strand_id
1 'polypeptide(L)'
;MVLQKQQGKQVNRAGLSEIFGVALPTVDQWARNGCPVVKRGGRGREWTFDTAVVARWLRDKAAEEAAGGAVADIEEWKRRKIAAEAQREELHLADAKKQVAPLEQVEKTLARVFAEVRANLRTIPGRTVALLLGETDERRYKRVLLQEIDQTLENLASLDLTQEDTDPDEDEETDDV
;
A
#
# COMPACT_ATOMS: atom_id res chain seq x y z
N MET A 1 -13.86 -52.07 -18.57
CA MET A 1 -12.43 -52.12 -18.93
C MET A 1 -11.65 -52.06 -17.62
N VAL A 2 -11.10 -53.19 -17.17
CA VAL A 2 -10.40 -53.28 -15.87
C VAL A 2 -9.07 -52.54 -16.03
N LEU A 3 -8.88 -51.42 -15.33
CA LEU A 3 -7.55 -50.83 -15.19
C LEU A 3 -6.67 -51.88 -14.51
N GLN A 4 -5.80 -52.55 -15.27
CA GLN A 4 -4.70 -53.30 -14.68
C GLN A 4 -3.95 -52.33 -13.76
N LYS A 5 -3.94 -52.61 -12.44
CA LYS A 5 -3.01 -51.98 -11.50
C LYS A 5 -1.62 -52.17 -12.11
N GLN A 6 -1.03 -51.11 -12.67
CA GLN A 6 0.40 -51.11 -13.00
C GLN A 6 1.13 -51.26 -11.67
N GLN A 7 1.51 -52.50 -11.35
CA GLN A 7 2.29 -52.84 -10.17
C GLN A 7 3.74 -52.52 -10.50
N GLY A 8 4.35 -51.68 -9.66
CA GLY A 8 5.76 -51.37 -9.76
C GLY A 8 6.63 -52.52 -9.27
N LYS A 9 7.93 -52.28 -9.22
CA LYS A 9 8.87 -53.25 -8.65
C LYS A 9 8.61 -53.34 -7.15
N GLN A 10 8.42 -54.55 -6.63
CA GLN A 10 8.35 -54.78 -5.20
C GLN A 10 9.76 -54.72 -4.62
N VAL A 11 10.01 -53.76 -3.73
CA VAL A 11 11.32 -53.52 -3.13
C VAL A 11 11.24 -53.38 -1.62
N ASN A 12 12.34 -53.69 -0.94
CA ASN A 12 12.49 -53.38 0.47
C ASN A 12 12.93 -51.91 0.65
N ARG A 13 13.11 -51.49 1.90
CA ARG A 13 13.49 -50.10 2.23
C ARG A 13 14.79 -49.66 1.54
N ALA A 14 15.79 -50.54 1.45
CA ALA A 14 17.06 -50.26 0.78
C ALA A 14 16.88 -50.11 -0.73
N GLY A 15 16.12 -51.01 -1.36
CA GLY A 15 15.80 -50.90 -2.78
C GLY A 15 14.94 -49.68 -3.11
N LEU A 16 14.08 -49.24 -2.19
CA LEU A 16 13.30 -48.00 -2.38
C LEU A 16 14.19 -46.76 -2.29
N SER A 17 15.14 -46.74 -1.35
CA SER A 17 16.16 -45.71 -1.20
C SER A 17 17.02 -45.58 -2.46
N GLU A 18 17.47 -46.71 -3.02
CA GLU A 18 18.27 -46.75 -4.25
C GLU A 18 17.48 -46.27 -5.47
N ILE A 19 16.23 -46.73 -5.66
CA ILE A 19 15.40 -46.38 -6.82
C ILE A 19 15.02 -44.90 -6.83
N PHE A 20 14.73 -44.33 -5.67
CA PHE A 20 14.34 -42.92 -5.56
C PHE A 20 15.52 -41.99 -5.27
N GLY A 21 16.75 -42.52 -5.11
CA GLY A 21 17.95 -41.74 -4.83
C GLY A 21 17.90 -40.96 -3.51
N VAL A 22 17.17 -41.46 -2.51
CA VAL A 22 16.98 -40.79 -1.20
C VAL A 22 17.64 -41.57 -0.08
N ALA A 23 17.98 -40.91 1.04
CA ALA A 23 18.56 -41.58 2.20
C ALA A 23 17.54 -42.51 2.89
N LEU A 24 18.01 -43.58 3.54
CA LEU A 24 17.16 -44.51 4.31
C LEU A 24 16.26 -43.81 5.35
N PRO A 25 16.70 -42.78 6.09
CA PRO A 25 15.84 -42.05 7.02
C PRO A 25 14.67 -41.32 6.34
N THR A 26 14.84 -40.88 5.09
CA THR A 26 13.77 -40.25 4.30
C THR A 26 12.69 -41.26 3.96
N VAL A 27 13.08 -42.49 3.63
CA VAL A 27 12.12 -43.59 3.41
C VAL A 27 11.36 -43.93 4.70
N ASP A 28 12.05 -43.91 5.85
CA ASP A 28 11.40 -44.09 7.16
C ASP A 28 10.42 -42.96 7.47
N GLN A 29 10.76 -41.72 7.12
CA GLN A 29 9.87 -40.57 7.25
C GLN A 29 8.63 -40.71 6.36
N TRP A 30 8.79 -41.16 5.11
CA TRP A 30 7.66 -41.44 4.22
C TRP A 30 6.73 -42.49 4.83
N ALA A 31 7.28 -43.58 5.36
CA ALA A 31 6.52 -44.61 6.06
C ALA A 31 5.71 -44.04 7.24
N ARG A 32 6.30 -43.15 8.06
CA ARG A 32 5.59 -42.47 9.16
C ARG A 32 4.50 -41.53 8.66
N ASN A 33 4.73 -40.88 7.53
CA ASN A 33 3.79 -39.94 6.90
C ASN A 33 2.64 -40.64 6.13
N GLY A 34 2.52 -41.96 6.23
CA GLY A 34 1.42 -42.72 5.64
C GLY A 34 1.70 -43.31 4.26
N CYS A 35 2.97 -43.44 3.88
CA CYS A 35 3.35 -44.07 2.61
C CYS A 35 2.77 -45.49 2.48
N PRO A 36 2.14 -45.84 1.33
CA PRO A 36 1.53 -47.15 1.11
C PRO A 36 2.55 -48.30 1.16
N VAL A 37 2.23 -49.32 1.95
CA VAL A 37 3.06 -50.53 2.16
C VAL A 37 2.29 -51.77 1.73
N VAL A 38 2.91 -52.61 0.89
CA VAL A 38 2.30 -53.85 0.38
C VAL A 38 2.34 -54.95 1.44
N LYS A 39 3.46 -55.05 2.16
CA LYS A 39 3.61 -55.92 3.33
C LYS A 39 4.29 -55.14 4.44
N ARG A 40 3.58 -54.94 5.56
CA ARG A 40 4.16 -54.40 6.79
C ARG A 40 5.11 -55.43 7.39
N GLY A 41 6.34 -55.02 7.63
CA GLY A 41 7.30 -55.87 8.31
C GLY A 41 6.99 -56.00 9.81
N GLY A 42 7.44 -57.11 10.39
CA GLY A 42 7.33 -57.44 11.81
C GLY A 42 8.62 -58.12 12.27
N ARG A 43 8.62 -58.74 13.45
CA ARG A 43 9.80 -59.41 14.01
C ARG A 43 10.25 -60.54 13.06
N GLY A 44 11.34 -60.29 12.31
CA GLY A 44 11.89 -61.20 11.30
C GLY A 44 11.37 -61.06 9.87
N ARG A 45 10.59 -60.02 9.54
CA ARG A 45 10.05 -59.80 8.17
C ARG A 45 10.30 -58.39 7.67
N GLU A 46 10.95 -58.25 6.52
CA GLU A 46 11.24 -56.95 5.90
C GLU A 46 9.99 -56.30 5.30
N TRP A 47 9.96 -54.98 5.28
CA TRP A 47 8.89 -54.19 4.67
C TRP A 47 8.98 -54.31 3.14
N THR A 48 7.83 -54.41 2.47
CA THR A 48 7.76 -54.43 1.00
C THR A 48 6.92 -53.26 0.49
N PHE A 49 7.51 -52.50 -0.43
CA PHE A 49 6.92 -51.33 -1.08
C PHE A 49 6.74 -51.60 -2.57
N ASP A 50 5.68 -51.06 -3.16
CA ASP A 50 5.48 -51.02 -4.61
C ASP A 50 5.88 -49.64 -5.11
N THR A 51 6.92 -49.57 -5.94
CA THR A 51 7.47 -48.29 -6.42
C THR A 51 6.46 -47.43 -7.18
N ALA A 52 5.51 -48.03 -7.92
CA ALA A 52 4.50 -47.29 -8.68
C ALA A 52 3.42 -46.70 -7.77
N VAL A 53 3.12 -47.35 -6.65
CA VAL A 53 2.20 -46.82 -5.63
C VAL A 53 2.86 -45.70 -4.84
N VAL A 54 4.12 -45.89 -4.42
CA VAL A 54 4.89 -44.86 -3.70
C VAL A 54 5.09 -43.62 -4.57
N ALA A 55 5.43 -43.78 -5.85
CA ALA A 55 5.61 -42.64 -6.77
C ALA A 55 4.32 -41.84 -6.98
N ARG A 56 3.14 -42.49 -6.97
CA ARG A 56 1.86 -41.77 -7.03
C ARG A 56 1.58 -41.00 -5.75
N TRP A 57 1.74 -41.66 -4.60
CA TRP A 57 1.58 -41.02 -3.30
C TRP A 57 2.47 -39.79 -3.13
N LEU A 58 3.74 -39.85 -3.56
CA LEU A 58 4.66 -38.71 -3.53
C LEU A 58 4.20 -37.55 -4.43
N ARG A 59 3.67 -37.85 -5.62
CA ARG A 59 3.12 -36.81 -6.52
C ARG A 59 1.90 -36.14 -5.93
N ASP A 60 0.99 -36.92 -5.36
CA ASP A 60 -0.24 -36.40 -4.75
C ASP A 60 0.10 -35.50 -3.55
N LYS A 61 1.02 -35.93 -2.68
CA LYS A 61 1.53 -35.11 -1.56
C LYS A 61 2.18 -33.80 -2.01
N ALA A 62 3.00 -33.84 -3.07
CA ALA A 62 3.64 -32.65 -3.60
C ALA A 62 2.61 -31.66 -4.19
N ALA A 63 1.56 -32.17 -4.84
CA ALA A 63 0.47 -31.35 -5.37
C ALA A 63 -0.36 -30.72 -4.24
N GLU A 64 -0.65 -31.46 -3.18
CA GLU A 64 -1.34 -30.94 -1.98
C GLU A 64 -0.54 -29.85 -1.27
N GLU A 65 0.77 -30.03 -1.09
CA GLU A 65 1.64 -29.03 -0.46
C GLU A 65 1.75 -27.76 -1.30
N ALA A 66 1.88 -27.88 -2.62
CA ALA A 66 1.89 -26.74 -3.54
C ALA A 66 0.55 -25.98 -3.54
N ALA A 67 -0.58 -26.70 -3.53
CA ALA A 67 -1.91 -26.10 -3.45
C ALA A 67 -2.14 -25.41 -2.10
N GLY A 68 -1.73 -26.03 -0.99
CA GLY A 68 -1.84 -25.44 0.35
C GLY A 68 -1.02 -24.16 0.51
N GLY A 69 0.21 -24.12 -0.02
CA GLY A 69 1.04 -22.92 -0.04
C GLY A 69 0.42 -21.78 -0.85
N ALA A 70 -0.06 -22.08 -2.06
CA ALA A 70 -0.71 -21.08 -2.91
C ALA A 70 -1.99 -20.48 -2.29
N VAL A 71 -2.79 -21.30 -1.59
CA VAL A 71 -3.99 -20.82 -0.87
C VAL A 71 -3.61 -19.92 0.30
N ALA A 72 -2.59 -20.30 1.09
CA ALA A 72 -2.09 -19.49 2.18
C ALA A 72 -1.57 -18.13 1.71
N ASP A 73 -0.81 -18.11 0.61
CA ASP A 73 -0.33 -16.87 -0.01
C ASP A 73 -1.51 -15.98 -0.45
N ILE A 74 -2.50 -16.54 -1.15
CA ILE A 74 -3.68 -15.79 -1.61
C ILE A 74 -4.45 -15.17 -0.43
N GLU A 75 -4.60 -15.89 0.68
CA GLU A 75 -5.24 -15.35 1.88
C GLU A 75 -4.44 -14.19 2.50
N GLU A 76 -3.11 -14.31 2.56
CA GLU A 76 -2.26 -13.25 3.07
C GLU A 76 -2.33 -11.99 2.19
N TRP A 77 -2.24 -12.15 0.87
CA TRP A 77 -2.39 -11.05 -0.08
C TRP A 77 -3.75 -10.36 0.04
N LYS A 78 -4.84 -11.13 0.18
CA LYS A 78 -6.19 -10.58 0.42
C LYS A 78 -6.27 -9.80 1.72
N ARG A 79 -5.69 -10.30 2.82
CA ARG A 79 -5.68 -9.59 4.12
C ARG A 79 -4.94 -8.26 4.01
N ARG A 80 -3.78 -8.23 3.36
CA ARG A 80 -3.01 -6.99 3.13
C ARG A 80 -3.77 -5.99 2.27
N LYS A 81 -4.41 -6.46 1.20
CA LYS A 81 -5.23 -5.62 0.32
C LYS A 81 -6.40 -4.97 1.07
N ILE A 82 -7.15 -5.75 1.85
CA ILE A 82 -8.28 -5.24 2.64
C ILE A 82 -7.80 -4.20 3.66
N ALA A 83 -6.66 -4.43 4.31
CA ALA A 83 -6.10 -3.46 5.25
C ALA A 83 -5.70 -2.15 4.57
N ALA A 84 -5.07 -2.20 3.40
CA ALA A 84 -4.73 -1.01 2.61
C ALA A 84 -5.98 -0.28 2.09
N GLU A 85 -7.01 -1.02 1.66
CA GLU A 85 -8.30 -0.44 1.25
C GLU A 85 -9.00 0.25 2.42
N ALA A 86 -8.97 -0.35 3.62
CA ALA A 86 -9.52 0.26 4.83
C ALA A 86 -8.77 1.55 5.23
N GLN A 87 -7.44 1.55 5.14
CA GLN A 87 -6.64 2.76 5.38
C GLN A 87 -6.93 3.87 4.37
N ARG A 88 -7.06 3.51 3.08
CA ARG A 88 -7.43 4.45 2.03
C ARG A 88 -8.82 5.04 2.31
N GLU A 89 -9.78 4.22 2.70
CA GLU A 89 -11.14 4.65 3.02
C GLU A 89 -11.18 5.54 4.27
N GLU A 90 -10.36 5.25 5.28
CA GLU A 90 -10.22 6.10 6.47
C GLU A 90 -9.63 7.47 6.12
N LEU A 91 -8.63 7.53 5.24
CA LEU A 91 -8.08 8.78 4.72
C LEU A 91 -9.12 9.58 3.92
N HIS A 92 -9.89 8.92 3.04
CA HIS A 92 -10.98 9.58 2.31
C HIS A 92 -12.08 10.10 3.25
N LEU A 93 -12.42 9.34 4.28
CA LEU A 93 -13.42 9.76 5.27
C LEU A 93 -12.90 10.94 6.12
N ALA A 94 -11.60 11.00 6.39
CA ALA A 94 -10.96 12.14 7.05
C ALA A 94 -10.89 13.38 6.14
N ASP A 95 -10.67 13.19 4.83
CA ASP A 95 -10.69 14.26 3.80
C ASP A 95 -12.10 14.84 3.66
N ALA A 96 -13.11 13.98 3.56
CA ALA A 96 -14.52 14.38 3.56
C ALA A 96 -14.94 15.11 4.85
N LYS A 97 -14.28 14.82 5.98
CA LYS A 97 -14.47 15.53 7.25
C LYS A 97 -13.67 16.83 7.37
N LYS A 98 -12.94 17.25 6.32
CA LYS A 98 -12.03 18.41 6.29
C LYS A 98 -10.91 18.33 7.33
N GLN A 99 -10.51 17.11 7.74
CA GLN A 99 -9.48 16.89 8.76
C GLN A 99 -8.09 16.63 8.17
N VAL A 100 -8.01 16.35 6.87
CA VAL A 100 -6.76 16.24 6.11
C VAL A 100 -6.88 17.12 4.87
N ALA A 101 -5.81 17.83 4.55
CA ALA A 101 -5.67 18.60 3.32
C ALA A 101 -4.42 18.08 2.58
N PRO A 102 -4.43 17.99 1.24
CA PRO A 102 -3.23 17.65 0.48
C PRO A 102 -2.09 18.62 0.78
N LEU A 103 -0.89 18.11 1.05
CA LEU A 103 0.25 18.94 1.42
C LEU A 103 0.58 19.98 0.34
N GLU A 104 0.51 19.57 -0.93
CA GLU A 104 0.74 20.45 -2.09
C GLU A 104 -0.26 21.61 -2.13
N GLN A 105 -1.53 21.36 -1.84
CA GLN A 105 -2.55 22.41 -1.78
C GLN A 105 -2.27 23.38 -0.62
N VAL A 106 -1.87 22.88 0.55
CA VAL A 106 -1.48 23.72 1.69
C VAL A 106 -0.30 24.61 1.34
N GLU A 107 0.73 24.07 0.68
CA GLU A 107 1.91 24.82 0.26
C GLU A 107 1.55 25.94 -0.74
N LYS A 108 0.72 25.62 -1.75
CA LYS A 108 0.24 26.60 -2.75
C LYS A 108 -0.58 27.72 -2.09
N THR A 109 -1.51 27.37 -1.21
CA THR A 109 -2.31 28.35 -0.47
C THR A 109 -1.43 29.24 0.39
N LEU A 110 -0.48 28.68 1.16
CA LEU A 110 0.45 29.46 1.98
C LEU A 110 1.30 30.44 1.16
N ALA A 111 1.84 29.99 0.03
CA ALA A 111 2.59 30.85 -0.88
C ALA A 111 1.76 32.05 -1.36
N ARG A 112 0.48 31.81 -1.70
CA ARG A 112 -0.47 32.88 -2.07
C ARG A 112 -0.73 33.84 -0.92
N VAL A 113 -0.99 33.34 0.29
CA VAL A 113 -1.19 34.20 1.49
C VAL A 113 0.00 35.14 1.67
N PHE A 114 1.23 34.62 1.64
CA PHE A 114 2.42 35.44 1.84
C PHE A 114 2.66 36.43 0.70
N ALA A 115 2.29 36.07 -0.54
CA ALA A 115 2.35 36.99 -1.67
C ALA A 115 1.40 38.18 -1.48
N GLU A 116 0.17 37.93 -1.04
CA GLU A 116 -0.85 38.95 -0.75
C GLU A 116 -0.47 39.85 0.42
N VAL A 117 0.02 39.26 1.53
CA VAL A 117 0.55 40.02 2.67
C VAL A 117 1.65 40.98 2.21
N ARG A 118 2.61 40.48 1.42
CA ARG A 118 3.72 41.28 0.90
C ARG A 118 3.25 42.40 -0.02
N ALA A 119 2.27 42.14 -0.88
CA ALA A 119 1.71 43.14 -1.78
C ALA A 119 1.04 44.26 -0.98
N ASN A 120 0.16 43.91 -0.05
CA ASN A 120 -0.58 44.84 0.78
C ASN A 120 0.35 45.72 1.64
N LEU A 121 1.36 45.14 2.30
CA LEU A 121 2.33 45.91 3.09
C LEU A 121 3.09 46.96 2.25
N ARG A 122 3.40 46.65 0.99
CA ARG A 122 4.07 47.59 0.08
C ARG A 122 3.20 48.76 -0.36
N THR A 123 1.88 48.65 -0.24
CA THR A 123 0.97 49.76 -0.57
C THR A 123 0.87 50.81 0.54
N ILE A 124 1.15 50.44 1.80
CA ILE A 124 1.00 51.31 2.96
C ILE A 124 1.76 52.63 2.80
N PRO A 125 3.07 52.66 2.44
CA PRO A 125 3.79 53.92 2.30
C PRO A 125 3.15 54.87 1.28
N GLY A 126 2.66 54.35 0.15
CA GLY A 126 2.00 55.17 -0.87
C GLY A 126 0.75 55.87 -0.36
N ARG A 127 0.01 55.23 0.54
CA ARG A 127 -1.23 55.76 1.13
C ARG A 127 -0.95 56.72 2.30
N THR A 128 0.11 56.46 3.07
CA THR A 128 0.44 57.29 4.25
C THR A 128 1.26 58.53 3.91
N VAL A 129 2.09 58.50 2.86
CA VAL A 129 2.95 59.65 2.48
C VAL A 129 2.11 60.89 2.18
N ALA A 130 0.98 60.75 1.48
CA ALA A 130 0.10 61.88 1.18
C ALA A 130 -0.53 62.50 2.44
N LEU A 131 -0.83 61.68 3.46
CA LEU A 131 -1.47 62.11 4.71
C LEU A 131 -0.50 62.72 5.71
N LEU A 132 0.80 62.42 5.56
CA LEU A 132 1.86 62.81 6.49
C LEU A 132 2.76 63.93 5.93
N LEU A 133 2.52 64.38 4.69
CA LEU A 133 3.35 65.39 4.06
C LEU A 133 3.28 66.72 4.84
N GLY A 134 4.41 67.17 5.38
CA GLY A 134 4.50 68.39 6.19
C GLY A 134 4.02 68.24 7.63
N GLU A 135 3.66 67.03 8.07
CA GLU A 135 3.33 66.76 9.46
C GLU A 135 4.59 66.83 10.33
N THR A 136 4.46 67.35 11.55
CA THR A 136 5.57 67.45 12.53
C THR A 136 5.21 66.89 13.91
N ASP A 137 3.93 66.59 14.16
CA ASP A 137 3.50 65.92 15.40
C ASP A 137 3.69 64.40 15.32
N GLU A 138 4.66 63.90 16.09
CA GLU A 138 4.95 62.47 16.24
C GLU A 138 3.72 61.63 16.63
N ARG A 139 2.82 62.17 17.47
CA ARG A 139 1.61 61.45 17.89
C ARG A 139 0.67 61.22 16.72
N ARG A 140 0.63 62.16 15.78
CA ARG A 140 -0.18 62.06 14.57
C ARG A 140 0.44 61.10 13.57
N TYR A 141 1.76 61.13 13.38
CA TYR A 141 2.49 60.12 12.59
C TYR A 141 2.16 58.70 13.02
N LYS A 142 2.33 58.42 14.32
CA LYS A 142 2.08 57.08 14.86
C LYS A 142 0.62 56.66 14.67
N ARG A 143 -0.34 57.58 14.87
CA ARG A 143 -1.76 57.29 14.71
C ARG A 143 -2.12 56.92 13.27
N VAL A 144 -1.66 57.71 12.29
CA VAL A 144 -1.95 57.48 10.86
C VAL A 144 -1.31 56.17 10.38
N LEU A 145 -0.06 55.90 10.76
CA LEU A 145 0.61 54.66 10.37
C LEU A 145 -0.08 53.42 10.96
N LEU A 146 -0.44 53.46 12.25
CA LEU A 146 -1.14 52.34 12.88
C LEU A 146 -2.52 52.12 12.28
N GLN A 147 -3.28 53.20 12.05
CA GLN A 147 -4.59 53.10 11.42
C GLN A 147 -4.52 52.43 10.04
N GLU A 148 -3.48 52.75 9.26
CA GLU A 148 -3.33 52.15 7.93
C GLU A 148 -2.86 50.71 7.97
N ILE A 149 -2.02 50.35 8.95
CA ILE A 149 -1.66 48.96 9.23
C ILE A 149 -2.90 48.16 9.63
N ASP A 150 -3.71 48.68 10.56
CA ASP A 150 -4.93 48.03 11.03
C ASP A 150 -5.91 47.82 9.88
N GLN A 151 -6.13 48.83 9.03
CA GLN A 151 -6.98 48.70 7.85
C GLN A 151 -6.45 47.64 6.87
N THR A 152 -5.13 47.55 6.70
CA THR A 152 -4.50 46.56 5.84
C THR A 152 -4.66 45.15 6.42
N LEU A 153 -4.55 44.98 7.73
CA LEU A 153 -4.76 43.71 8.42
C LEU A 153 -6.22 43.27 8.37
N GLU A 154 -7.17 44.19 8.50
CA GLU A 154 -8.61 43.91 8.31
C GLU A 154 -8.89 43.40 6.90
N ASN A 155 -8.31 44.05 5.87
CA ASN A 155 -8.46 43.60 4.49
C ASN A 155 -7.90 42.19 4.27
N LEU A 156 -6.71 41.92 4.81
CA LEU A 156 -6.07 40.59 4.74
C LEU A 156 -6.88 39.52 5.49
N ALA A 157 -7.51 39.87 6.60
CA ALA A 157 -8.37 38.95 7.36
C ALA A 157 -9.67 38.61 6.62
N SER A 158 -10.16 39.52 5.78
CA SER A 158 -11.35 39.31 4.94
C SER A 158 -11.06 38.59 3.61
N LEU A 159 -9.80 38.28 3.32
CA LEU A 159 -9.40 37.69 2.06
C LEU A 159 -9.92 36.24 1.95
N ASP A 160 -10.72 35.96 0.92
CA ASP A 160 -11.19 34.61 0.63
C ASP A 160 -10.09 33.80 -0.06
N LEU A 161 -9.46 32.90 0.70
CA LEU A 161 -8.38 32.03 0.24
C LEU A 161 -8.88 30.73 -0.40
N THR A 162 -10.20 30.54 -0.46
CA THR A 162 -10.82 29.31 -0.99
C THR A 162 -11.19 29.38 -2.46
N GLN A 163 -11.06 30.56 -3.09
CA GLN A 163 -11.24 30.70 -4.53
C GLN A 163 -10.01 30.14 -5.23
N GLU A 164 -10.14 28.94 -5.78
CA GLU A 164 -9.20 28.44 -6.79
C GLU A 164 -9.22 29.44 -7.95
N ASP A 165 -8.06 29.99 -8.29
CA ASP A 165 -7.93 30.66 -9.58
C ASP A 165 -8.23 29.58 -10.61
N THR A 166 -9.43 29.65 -11.21
CA THR A 166 -9.80 28.80 -12.34
C THR A 166 -8.81 29.17 -13.43
N ASP A 167 -7.84 28.31 -13.71
CA ASP A 167 -6.95 28.51 -14.85
C ASP A 167 -7.86 28.56 -16.09
N PRO A 168 -7.95 29.69 -16.82
CA PRO A 168 -8.81 29.78 -18.00
C PRO A 168 -8.32 28.92 -19.17
N ASP A 169 -7.19 28.22 -19.01
CA ASP A 169 -6.43 27.62 -20.11
C ASP A 169 -6.60 26.08 -20.23
N GLU A 170 -7.56 25.44 -19.55
CA GLU A 170 -7.84 24.00 -19.73
C GLU A 170 -9.01 23.66 -20.70
N ASP A 171 -9.67 24.66 -21.31
CA ASP A 171 -10.77 24.44 -22.27
C ASP A 171 -10.39 24.69 -23.75
N GLU A 172 -9.24 24.21 -24.22
CA GLU A 172 -8.98 24.07 -25.66
C GLU A 172 -8.28 22.73 -26.00
N GLU A 173 -9.02 21.63 -25.89
CA GLU A 173 -8.85 20.50 -26.80
C GLU A 173 -10.23 19.86 -27.01
N THR A 174 -11.07 20.55 -27.79
CA THR A 174 -12.27 19.95 -28.37
C THR A 174 -11.86 19.16 -29.60
N ASP A 175 -12.19 17.88 -29.58
CA ASP A 175 -12.22 16.88 -30.65
C ASP A 175 -11.93 17.39 -32.07
N ASP A 176 -10.82 16.92 -32.65
CA ASP A 176 -10.63 16.89 -34.10
C ASP A 176 -10.48 15.44 -34.62
N VAL A 177 -11.59 14.98 -35.21
CA VAL A 177 -11.77 14.00 -36.33
C VAL A 177 -11.52 12.51 -36.11
#